data_AF-A0A7Y0K7W8-F1
#
_entry.id   AF-A0A7Y0K7W8-F1
#
_cell.length_a   1.000
_cell.length_b   1.000
_cell.length_c   1.000
_cell.angle_alpha   90.00
_cell.angle_beta   90.00
_cell.angle_gamma   90.00
#
_symmetry.space_group_name_H-M   'P 1'
#
loop_
_entity.id
_entity.type
_entity.pdbx_description
1 polymer ?
#
loop_
_entity_poly.entity_id
_entity_poly.type
_entity_poly.pdbx_seq_one_letter_code
_entity_poly.pdbx_strand_id
1 'polypeptide(L)'
;MNSTVEKLYTELRLTQIELATTLRVKRDSKINKYIEEELKDVEETMQKLESGNFGMCEMSGELLPFDLLEMIPTIRTKSDINSIQSYYRKSIH
;
A
#
# COMPACT_ATOMS: atom_id res chain seq x y z
N MET A 1 11.89 4.99 16.47
CA MET A 1 10.47 4.59 16.31
C MET A 1 10.41 3.06 16.39
N ASN A 2 9.25 2.42 16.17
CA ASN A 2 9.17 0.94 16.15
C ASN A 2 9.98 0.39 14.96
N SER A 3 10.91 -0.54 15.19
CA SER A 3 11.81 -1.08 14.17
C SER A 3 11.07 -1.66 12.94
N THR A 4 9.88 -2.22 13.13
CA THR A 4 9.04 -2.73 12.03
C THR A 4 8.52 -1.62 11.13
N VAL A 5 8.13 -0.49 11.72
CA VAL A 5 7.61 0.68 10.98
C VAL A 5 8.72 1.36 10.19
N GLU A 6 9.93 1.45 10.77
CA GLU A 6 11.10 2.01 10.08
C GLU A 6 11.50 1.16 8.86
N LYS A 7 11.42 -0.17 9.01
CA LYS A 7 11.66 -1.10 7.89
C LYS A 7 10.63 -0.92 6.78
N LEU A 8 9.34 -0.91 7.13
CA LEU A 8 8.26 -0.70 6.16
C LEU A 8 8.41 0.64 5.41
N TYR A 9 8.70 1.73 6.14
CA TYR A 9 8.91 3.04 5.53
C TYR A 9 10.07 3.03 4.53
N THR A 10 11.16 2.34 4.88
CA THR A 10 12.32 2.20 3.99
C THR A 10 11.95 1.42 2.73
N GLU A 11 11.21 0.32 2.85
CA GLU A 11 10.76 -0.48 1.70
C GLU A 11 9.85 0.35 0.78
N LEU A 12 8.84 1.02 1.33
CA LEU A 12 7.94 1.90 0.57
C LEU A 12 8.69 3.02 -0.14
N ARG A 13 9.69 3.61 0.50
CA ARG A 13 10.52 4.67 -0.11
C ARG A 13 11.33 4.15 -1.29
N LEU A 14 11.88 2.94 -1.21
CA LEU A 14 12.59 2.33 -2.34
C LEU A 14 11.63 2.07 -3.51
N THR A 15 10.44 1.52 -3.22
CA THR A 15 9.39 1.31 -4.23
C THR A 15 8.96 2.62 -4.89
N GLN A 16 8.75 3.70 -4.12
CA GLN A 16 8.42 5.03 -4.65
C GLN A 16 9.47 5.50 -5.67
N ILE A 17 10.75 5.35 -5.34
CA ILE A 17 11.86 5.75 -6.22
C ILE A 17 11.87 4.93 -7.51
N GLU A 18 11.64 3.62 -7.42
CA GLU A 18 11.61 2.71 -8.57
C GLU A 18 10.47 3.07 -9.54
N LEU A 19 9.25 3.25 -9.02
CA LEU A 19 8.07 3.59 -9.82
C LEU A 19 8.24 4.97 -10.49
N ALA A 20 8.67 5.98 -9.73
CA ALA A 20 8.92 7.33 -10.26
C ALA A 20 10.02 7.34 -11.33
N THR A 21 11.09 6.56 -11.14
CA THR A 21 12.15 6.42 -12.14
C THR A 21 11.63 5.74 -13.40
N THR A 22 10.81 4.70 -13.25
CA THR A 22 10.21 3.97 -14.37
C THR A 22 9.33 4.88 -15.24
N LEU A 23 8.50 5.73 -14.62
CA LEU A 23 7.66 6.70 -15.33
C LEU A 23 8.48 7.76 -16.08
N ARG A 24 9.65 8.15 -15.55
CA ARG A 24 10.52 9.14 -16.20
C ARG A 24 11.24 8.60 -17.43
N VAL A 25 11.63 7.31 -17.42
CA VAL A 25 12.49 6.72 -18.46
C VAL A 25 11.67 6.07 -19.58
N LYS A 26 10.49 5.51 -19.28
CA LYS A 26 9.69 4.78 -20.27
C LYS A 26 8.85 5.71 -21.14
N ARG A 27 8.66 5.31 -22.40
CA ARG A 27 7.72 5.98 -23.31
C ARG A 27 6.28 5.77 -22.85
N ASP A 28 5.42 6.70 -23.24
CA ASP A 28 4.01 6.70 -22.86
C ASP A 28 3.31 5.41 -23.29
N SER A 29 2.61 4.77 -22.36
CA SER A 29 2.04 3.44 -22.56
C SER A 29 0.86 3.20 -21.63
N LYS A 30 -0.03 2.27 -22.00
CA LYS A 30 -1.17 1.90 -21.14
C LYS A 30 -0.74 1.39 -19.76
N ILE A 31 0.47 0.83 -19.63
CA ILE A 31 0.98 0.34 -18.34
C ILE A 31 1.35 1.50 -17.41
N ASN A 32 1.68 2.69 -17.92
CA ASN A 32 2.04 3.85 -17.10
C ASN A 32 0.91 4.25 -16.15
N LYS A 33 -0.36 4.12 -16.57
CA LYS A 33 -1.51 4.42 -15.70
C LYS A 33 -1.53 3.55 -14.44
N TYR A 34 -1.27 2.26 -14.58
CA TYR A 34 -1.20 1.34 -13.44
C TYR A 34 0.02 1.63 -12.55
N ILE A 35 1.14 2.06 -13.14
CA ILE A 35 2.34 2.46 -12.40
C ILE A 35 2.08 3.77 -11.63
N GLU A 36 1.35 4.72 -12.21
CA GLU A 36 0.92 5.96 -11.55
C GLU A 36 -0.06 5.69 -10.40
N GLU A 37 -1.01 4.77 -10.59
CA GLU A 37 -1.93 4.32 -9.55
C GLU A 37 -1.18 3.66 -8.39
N GLU A 38 -0.24 2.74 -8.67
CA GLU A 38 0.60 2.12 -7.64
C GLU A 38 1.48 3.15 -6.91
N LEU A 39 2.07 4.11 -7.64
CA LEU A 39 2.87 5.17 -7.03
C LEU A 39 2.03 6.00 -6.06
N LYS A 40 0.79 6.33 -6.44
CA LYS A 40 -0.16 7.04 -5.59
C LYS A 40 -0.50 6.23 -4.34
N ASP A 41 -0.73 4.92 -4.47
CA ASP A 41 -0.97 4.02 -3.33
C ASP A 41 0.19 4.02 -2.33
N VAL A 42 1.43 3.94 -2.83
CA VAL A 42 2.64 4.00 -2.01
C VAL A 42 2.77 5.35 -1.30
N GLU A 43 2.56 6.46 -2.02
CA GLU A 43 2.68 7.81 -1.46
C GLU A 43 1.66 8.09 -0.36
N GLU A 44 0.40 7.72 -0.57
CA GLU A 44 -0.63 7.86 0.46
C GLU A 44 -0.36 6.99 1.68
N THR A 45 0.16 5.78 1.46
CA THR A 45 0.56 4.89 2.56
C THR A 45 1.68 5.51 3.40
N MET A 46 2.68 6.11 2.76
CA MET A 46 3.73 6.86 3.46
C MET A 46 3.17 8.04 4.25
N GLN A 47 2.23 8.81 3.69
CA GLN A 47 1.57 9.91 4.41
C GLN A 47 0.79 9.43 5.64
N LYS A 48 0.15 8.26 5.56
CA LYS A 48 -0.51 7.64 6.71
C LYS A 48 0.47 7.22 7.80
N LEU A 49 1.64 6.70 7.42
CA LEU A 49 2.71 6.39 8.37
C LEU A 49 3.21 7.65 9.08
N GLU A 50 3.40 8.74 8.36
CA GLU A 50 3.85 10.03 8.90
C GLU A 50 2.81 10.71 9.80
N SER A 51 1.52 10.61 9.44
CA SER A 51 0.42 11.17 10.22
C SER A 51 -0.05 10.27 11.37
N GLY A 52 0.49 9.05 11.49
CA GLY A 52 0.11 8.08 12.51
C GLY A 52 -1.23 7.37 12.27
N ASN A 53 -1.80 7.49 11.06
CA ASN A 53 -3.08 6.90 10.67
C ASN A 53 -2.93 5.57 9.90
N PHE A 54 -1.73 5.00 9.84
CA PHE A 54 -1.49 3.76 9.14
C PHE A 54 -2.27 2.59 9.76
N GLY A 55 -2.89 1.78 8.89
CA GLY A 55 -3.75 0.68 9.29
C GLY A 55 -5.17 1.07 9.70
N MET A 56 -5.59 2.32 9.52
CA MET A 56 -6.98 2.74 9.70
C MET A 56 -7.75 2.69 8.38
N CYS A 57 -8.94 2.09 8.40
CA CYS A 57 -9.86 2.04 7.27
C CYS A 57 -10.37 3.45 6.93
N GLU A 58 -10.16 3.91 5.71
CA GLU A 58 -10.55 5.26 5.27
C GLU A 58 -12.07 5.49 5.27
N MET A 59 -12.86 4.41 5.13
CA MET A 59 -14.32 4.51 5.08
C MET A 59 -14.98 4.43 6.47
N SER A 60 -14.48 3.56 7.35
CA SER A 60 -15.13 3.27 8.64
C SER A 60 -14.37 3.81 9.85
N GLY A 61 -13.11 4.22 9.68
CA GLY A 61 -12.23 4.63 10.79
C GLY A 61 -11.78 3.47 11.70
N GLU A 62 -12.14 2.23 11.36
CA GLU A 62 -11.75 1.05 12.14
C GLU A 62 -10.36 0.54 11.74
N LEU A 63 -9.70 -0.19 12.64
CA LEU A 63 -8.40 -0.80 12.33
C LEU A 63 -8.55 -1.93 11.31
N LEU A 64 -7.62 -1.96 10.35
CA LEU A 64 -7.44 -3.02 9.38
C LEU A 64 -6.60 -4.16 10.01
N PRO A 65 -6.81 -5.42 9.59
CA PRO A 65 -6.04 -6.55 10.12
C PRO A 65 -4.54 -6.39 9.86
N PHE A 66 -3.73 -6.49 10.92
CA PHE A 66 -2.29 -6.29 10.82
C PHE A 66 -1.60 -7.30 9.90
N ASP A 67 -1.98 -8.58 9.96
CA ASP A 67 -1.42 -9.63 9.10
C ASP A 67 -1.59 -9.31 7.59
N LEU A 68 -2.69 -8.64 7.22
CA LEU A 68 -2.92 -8.21 5.86
C LEU A 68 -2.08 -6.98 5.51
N LEU A 69 -1.89 -6.04 6.44
CA LEU A 69 -1.04 -4.87 6.24
C LEU A 69 0.44 -5.25 6.13
N GLU A 70 0.89 -6.31 6.79
CA GLU A 70 2.25 -6.85 6.62
C GLU A 70 2.46 -7.42 5.21
N MET A 71 1.42 -8.00 4.60
CA MET A 71 1.49 -8.56 3.25
C MET A 71 1.22 -7.52 2.15
N ILE A 72 0.29 -6.60 2.38
CA ILE A 72 -0.17 -5.59 1.43
C ILE A 72 -0.34 -4.27 2.20
N PRO A 73 0.74 -3.49 2.36
CA PRO A 73 0.71 -2.27 3.18
C PRO A 73 -0.14 -1.15 2.60
N THR A 74 -0.50 -1.23 1.31
CA THR A 74 -1.28 -0.22 0.59
C THR A 74 -2.80 -0.38 0.73
N ILE A 75 -3.29 -1.38 1.48
CA ILE A 75 -4.73 -1.56 1.73
C ILE A 75 -5.29 -0.31 2.44
N ARG A 76 -6.43 0.19 1.95
CA ARG A 76 -7.04 1.43 2.43
C ARG A 76 -8.37 1.22 3.13
N THR A 77 -9.13 0.21 2.70
CA THR A 77 -10.50 -0.01 3.15
C THR A 77 -10.79 -1.48 3.40
N LYS A 78 -11.87 -1.74 4.15
CA LYS A 78 -12.42 -3.10 4.29
C LYS A 78 -12.91 -3.68 2.96
N SER A 79 -13.30 -2.85 1.99
CA SER A 79 -13.73 -3.31 0.67
C SER A 79 -12.57 -3.93 -0.11
N ASP A 80 -11.37 -3.37 0.04
CA ASP A 80 -10.15 -3.90 -0.58
C ASP A 80 -9.86 -5.31 -0.04
N ILE A 81 -10.04 -5.50 1.27
CA ILE A 81 -9.90 -6.81 1.93
C ILE A 81 -10.88 -7.82 1.33
N ASN A 82 -12.16 -7.47 1.17
CA ASN A 82 -13.15 -8.38 0.59
C ASN A 82 -12.76 -8.80 -0.84
N SER A 83 -12.22 -7.85 -1.61
CA SER A 83 -11.72 -8.12 -2.97
C SER A 83 -10.55 -9.10 -2.94
N ILE A 84 -9.59 -8.91 -2.03
CA ILE A 84 -8.43 -9.79 -1.84
C ILE A 84 -8.85 -11.18 -1.30
N GLN A 85 -9.80 -11.23 -0.36
CA GLN A 85 -10.31 -12.47 0.24
C GLN A 85 -10.90 -13.41 -0.80
N SER A 86 -11.55 -12.87 -1.84
CA SER A 86 -12.08 -13.69 -2.94
C SER A 86 -10.98 -14.48 -3.69
N TYR A 87 -9.73 -14.03 -3.63
CA TYR A 87 -8.57 -14.68 -4.22
C TYR A 87 -7.73 -15.48 -3.21
N TYR A 88 -7.95 -15.28 -1.90
CA TYR A 88 -7.26 -16.02 -0.84
C TYR A 88 -7.82 -17.44 -0.73
N ARG A 89 -6.98 -18.44 -1.01
CA ARG A 89 -7.34 -19.87 -0.90
C ARG A 89 -7.15 -20.46 0.50
N LYS A 90 -6.70 -19.67 1.47
CA LYS A 90 -6.61 -20.08 2.89
C LYS A 90 -7.66 -19.34 3.69
N SER A 91 -8.46 -20.11 4.42
CA SER A 91 -9.39 -19.56 5.40
C SER A 91 -8.61 -18.84 6.49
N ILE A 92 -8.91 -17.56 6.71
CA ILE A 92 -8.40 -16.80 7.85
C ILE A 92 -9.28 -17.23 9.03
N HIS A 93 -8.76 -18.16 9.83
CA HIS A 93 -9.39 -18.66 11.05
C HIS A 93 -8.57 -18.25 12.26
#